data_AF-A0A8H8S6Q8-F1
#
_entry.id   AF-A0A8H8S6Q8-F1
#
_cell.length_a   1.000
_cell.length_b   1.000
_cell.length_c   1.000
_cell.angle_alpha   90.00
_cell.angle_beta   90.00
_cell.angle_gamma   90.00
#
_symmetry.space_group_name_H-M   'P 1'
#
loop_
_entity.id
_entity.type
_entity.pdbx_description
1 polymer ?
#
loop_
_entity_poly.entity_id
_entity_poly.type
_entity_poly.pdbx_seq_one_letter_code
_entity_poly.pdbx_strand_id
1 'polypeptide(L)'
;MTQFNIEVVSDTVCPWCYVGKQKLEKAISAYKTQHPDSNDTFSTTWMPFYLNPGAPKVGVDKTAYYRSKFGDDRTELIFERLSQVGKDMGINFKFGGKTGNTRDSHRLIQLGKLKSPAIQTRVVEELFAAYFENEGGKAVDEEVEAAQSQQISGVPNFTIQGKYEIGGAQDPGVFLRLFEKIKATEEGAKA
;
A
#
# COMPACT_ATOMS: atom_id res chain seq x y z
N MET A 1 12.27 -3.69 -32.55
CA MET A 1 11.66 -2.95 -31.44
C MET A 1 10.22 -3.39 -31.31
N THR A 2 9.98 -4.29 -30.38
CA THR A 2 8.68 -4.81 -29.99
C THR A 2 8.30 -4.18 -28.66
N GLN A 3 7.05 -3.77 -28.54
CA GLN A 3 6.46 -3.36 -27.28
C GLN A 3 5.58 -4.48 -26.75
N PHE A 4 6.01 -5.11 -25.67
CA PHE A 4 5.22 -6.11 -24.96
C PHE A 4 4.24 -5.43 -24.01
N ASN A 5 2.96 -5.49 -24.36
CA ASN A 5 1.88 -5.01 -23.52
C ASN A 5 1.32 -6.18 -22.71
N ILE A 6 1.42 -6.08 -21.38
CA ILE A 6 1.09 -7.15 -20.44
C ILE A 6 -0.08 -6.68 -19.59
N GLU A 7 -1.21 -7.37 -19.68
CA GLU A 7 -2.34 -7.15 -18.80
C GLU A 7 -2.34 -8.21 -17.68
N VAL A 8 -2.43 -7.74 -16.43
CA VAL A 8 -2.40 -8.61 -15.25
C VAL A 8 -3.69 -8.42 -14.46
N VAL A 9 -4.53 -9.44 -14.44
CA VAL A 9 -5.70 -9.52 -13.57
C VAL A 9 -5.24 -10.01 -12.19
N SER A 10 -5.46 -9.20 -11.16
CA SER A 10 -4.86 -9.44 -9.84
C SER A 10 -5.80 -9.03 -8.70
N ASP A 11 -5.59 -9.62 -7.52
CA ASP A 11 -6.18 -9.16 -6.26
C ASP A 11 -5.07 -8.95 -5.22
N THR A 12 -5.19 -7.91 -4.41
CA THR A 12 -4.12 -7.46 -3.49
C THR A 12 -3.91 -8.42 -2.31
N VAL A 13 -4.89 -9.27 -2.03
CA VAL A 13 -4.84 -10.30 -0.98
C VAL A 13 -4.47 -11.69 -1.52
N CYS A 14 -4.16 -11.80 -2.82
CA CYS A 14 -3.76 -13.06 -3.44
C CYS A 14 -2.23 -13.26 -3.37
N PRO A 15 -1.72 -14.22 -2.57
CA PRO A 15 -0.28 -14.42 -2.45
C PRO A 15 0.36 -14.87 -3.78
N TRP A 16 -0.39 -15.60 -4.61
CA TRP A 16 0.08 -16.04 -5.91
C TRP A 16 0.15 -14.91 -6.95
N CYS A 17 -0.66 -13.86 -6.81
CA CYS A 17 -0.51 -12.67 -7.63
C CYS A 17 0.82 -11.96 -7.32
N TYR A 18 1.21 -11.89 -6.03
CA TYR A 18 2.49 -11.29 -5.65
C TYR A 18 3.68 -12.13 -6.16
N VAL A 19 3.63 -13.45 -5.96
CA VAL A 19 4.65 -14.37 -6.52
C VAL A 19 4.71 -14.27 -8.04
N GLY A 20 3.57 -14.21 -8.72
CA GLY A 20 3.47 -14.08 -10.17
C GLY A 20 4.11 -12.79 -10.68
N LYS A 21 3.91 -11.67 -9.97
CA LYS A 21 4.58 -10.39 -10.23
C LYS A 21 6.09 -10.53 -10.16
N GLN A 22 6.65 -11.08 -9.08
CA GLN A 22 8.10 -11.25 -8.95
C GLN A 22 8.67 -12.16 -10.04
N LYS A 23 7.95 -13.21 -10.43
CA LYS A 23 8.35 -14.08 -11.54
C LYS A 23 8.35 -13.35 -12.88
N LEU A 24 7.34 -12.53 -13.16
CA LEU A 24 7.26 -11.72 -14.38
C LEU A 24 8.45 -10.75 -14.45
N GLU A 25 8.78 -10.07 -13.36
CA GLU A 25 9.92 -9.15 -13.33
C GLU A 25 11.26 -9.85 -13.53
N LYS A 26 11.47 -11.00 -12.87
CA LYS A 26 12.66 -11.82 -13.10
C LYS A 26 12.76 -12.26 -14.56
N ALA A 27 11.64 -12.62 -15.19
CA ALA A 27 11.61 -13.00 -16.60
C ALA A 27 11.94 -11.81 -17.53
N ILE A 28 11.38 -10.63 -17.26
CA ILE A 28 11.68 -9.41 -18.04
C ILE A 28 13.16 -9.04 -17.90
N SER A 29 13.71 -9.09 -16.68
CA SER A 29 15.13 -8.82 -16.43
C SER A 29 16.03 -9.82 -17.15
N ALA A 30 15.73 -11.12 -17.06
CA ALA A 30 16.47 -12.16 -17.76
C ALA A 30 16.41 -11.99 -19.29
N TYR A 31 15.25 -11.61 -19.83
CA TYR A 31 15.09 -11.31 -21.25
C TYR A 31 16.01 -10.16 -21.69
N LYS A 32 16.04 -9.05 -20.94
CA LYS A 32 16.90 -7.89 -21.24
C LYS A 32 18.38 -8.24 -21.16
N THR A 33 18.78 -9.08 -20.20
CA THR A 33 20.17 -9.57 -20.11
C THR A 33 20.56 -10.45 -21.32
N GLN A 34 19.63 -11.27 -21.82
CA GLN A 34 19.86 -12.12 -22.99
C GLN A 34 19.84 -11.34 -24.32
N HIS A 35 19.21 -10.17 -24.35
CA HIS A 35 19.05 -9.34 -25.55
C HIS A 35 19.54 -7.90 -25.28
N PRO A 36 20.84 -7.69 -24.98
CA PRO A 36 21.36 -6.38 -24.58
C PRO A 36 21.26 -5.31 -25.68
N ASP A 37 21.29 -5.73 -26.95
CA ASP A 37 21.17 -4.84 -28.11
C ASP A 37 19.70 -4.59 -28.53
N SER A 38 18.75 -5.19 -27.82
CA SER A 38 17.33 -5.00 -28.11
C SER A 38 16.80 -3.70 -27.52
N ASN A 39 16.06 -2.95 -28.33
CA ASN A 39 15.29 -1.77 -27.90
C ASN A 39 13.86 -2.15 -27.46
N ASP A 40 13.60 -3.42 -27.14
CA ASP A 40 12.27 -3.88 -26.77
C ASP A 40 11.84 -3.36 -25.40
N THR A 41 10.54 -3.08 -25.27
CA THR A 41 9.96 -2.46 -24.08
C THR A 41 8.84 -3.31 -23.50
N PHE A 42 8.61 -3.16 -22.20
CA PHE A 42 7.60 -3.91 -21.46
C PHE A 42 6.72 -2.91 -20.72
N SER A 43 5.41 -3.00 -20.91
CA SER A 43 4.42 -2.16 -20.23
C SER A 43 3.40 -3.06 -19.56
N THR A 44 3.26 -2.93 -18.25
CA THR A 44 2.31 -3.73 -17.46
C THR A 44 1.13 -2.87 -17.04
N THR A 45 -0.08 -3.36 -17.29
CA THR A 45 -1.34 -2.76 -16.82
C THR A 45 -2.04 -3.72 -15.88
N TRP A 46 -2.47 -3.20 -14.73
CA TRP A 46 -3.12 -4.00 -13.68
C TRP A 46 -4.64 -3.84 -13.73
N MET A 47 -5.34 -4.97 -13.72
CA MET A 47 -6.80 -5.08 -13.77
C MET A 47 -7.33 -5.71 -12.48
N PRO A 48 -8.43 -5.17 -11.91
CA PRO A 48 -8.91 -5.61 -10.62
C PRO A 48 -9.62 -6.96 -10.71
N PHE A 49 -9.45 -7.78 -9.67
CA PHE A 49 -10.24 -8.97 -9.41
C PHE A 49 -10.56 -9.05 -7.92
N TYR A 50 -11.71 -9.62 -7.57
CA TYR A 50 -12.08 -9.90 -6.18
C TYR A 50 -12.10 -11.41 -5.95
N LEU A 51 -11.14 -11.93 -5.18
CA LEU A 51 -11.13 -13.32 -4.73
C LEU A 51 -12.33 -13.62 -3.82
N ASN A 52 -12.77 -12.62 -3.06
CA ASN A 52 -13.96 -12.71 -2.22
C ASN A 52 -14.80 -11.42 -2.33
N PRO A 53 -15.74 -11.34 -3.28
CA PRO A 53 -16.63 -10.18 -3.43
C PRO A 53 -17.46 -9.88 -2.17
N GLY A 54 -17.74 -10.89 -1.34
CA GLY A 54 -18.53 -10.78 -0.11
C GLY A 54 -17.70 -10.53 1.16
N ALA A 55 -16.40 -10.22 1.04
CA ALA A 55 -15.55 -9.98 2.20
C ALA A 55 -16.04 -8.77 3.03
N PRO A 56 -15.91 -8.81 4.37
CA PRO A 56 -16.36 -7.74 5.25
C PRO A 56 -15.59 -6.44 4.99
N LYS A 57 -16.26 -5.30 5.20
CA LYS A 57 -15.65 -3.96 5.08
C LYS A 57 -14.64 -3.69 6.19
N VAL A 58 -14.93 -4.16 7.40
CA VAL A 58 -14.00 -4.13 8.52
C VAL A 58 -13.12 -5.37 8.43
N GLY A 59 -11.80 -5.18 8.49
CA GLY A 59 -10.85 -6.28 8.41
C GLY A 59 -11.00 -7.25 9.58
N VAL A 60 -10.96 -8.54 9.29
CA VAL A 60 -10.92 -9.63 10.29
C VAL A 60 -9.50 -10.13 10.45
N ASP A 61 -9.22 -10.84 11.55
CA ASP A 61 -7.91 -11.46 11.75
C ASP A 61 -7.57 -12.43 10.60
N LYS A 62 -6.39 -12.23 9.98
CA LYS A 62 -5.99 -12.96 8.77
C LYS A 62 -5.75 -14.43 9.06
N THR A 63 -5.04 -14.75 10.15
CA THR A 63 -4.76 -16.13 10.54
C THR A 63 -6.05 -16.89 10.87
N ALA A 64 -6.93 -16.29 11.68
CA ALA A 64 -8.22 -16.87 12.02
C ALA A 64 -9.10 -17.07 10.78
N TYR A 65 -9.08 -16.14 9.83
CA TYR A 65 -9.78 -16.28 8.55
C TYR A 65 -9.29 -17.50 7.75
N TYR A 66 -7.97 -17.69 7.64
CA TYR A 66 -7.41 -18.86 6.96
C TYR A 66 -7.80 -20.17 7.66
N ARG A 67 -7.67 -20.23 8.99
CA ARG A 67 -8.04 -21.41 9.78
C ARG A 67 -9.53 -21.75 9.66
N SER A 68 -10.40 -20.75 9.72
CA SER A 68 -11.84 -20.94 9.51
C SER A 68 -12.17 -21.48 8.10
N LYS A 69 -11.41 -21.06 7.09
CA LYS A 69 -11.65 -21.42 5.69
C LYS A 69 -11.06 -22.77 5.28
N PHE A 70 -9.88 -23.11 5.79
CA PHE A 70 -9.10 -24.25 5.33
C PHE A 70 -8.89 -25.33 6.40
N GLY A 71 -9.17 -25.04 7.67
CA GLY A 71 -8.78 -25.86 8.81
C GLY A 71 -7.33 -25.59 9.25
N ASP A 72 -7.00 -25.97 10.48
CA ASP A 72 -5.69 -25.68 11.09
C ASP A 72 -4.54 -26.36 10.33
N ASP A 73 -4.57 -27.69 10.19
CA ASP A 73 -3.49 -28.46 9.54
C ASP A 73 -3.21 -27.98 8.11
N ARG A 74 -4.26 -27.71 7.33
CA ARG A 74 -4.11 -27.24 5.96
C ARG A 74 -3.59 -25.80 5.90
N THR A 75 -3.96 -24.96 6.87
CA THR A 75 -3.47 -23.58 6.95
C THR A 75 -1.96 -23.56 7.17
N GLU A 76 -1.45 -24.37 8.09
CA GLU A 76 -0.01 -24.44 8.37
C GLU A 76 0.76 -24.89 7.11
N LEU A 77 0.28 -25.93 6.40
CA LEU A 77 0.88 -26.37 5.13
C LEU A 77 0.86 -25.28 4.04
N ILE A 78 -0.21 -24.48 3.97
CA ILE A 78 -0.29 -23.34 3.05
C ILE A 78 0.76 -22.30 3.41
N PHE A 79 0.89 -21.96 4.70
CA PHE A 79 1.85 -20.95 5.18
C PHE A 79 3.30 -21.39 4.97
N GLU A 80 3.63 -22.65 5.25
CA GLU A 80 4.96 -23.21 4.96
C GLU A 80 5.28 -23.13 3.47
N ARG A 81 4.35 -23.58 2.61
CA ARG A 81 4.54 -23.53 1.16
C ARG A 81 4.73 -22.10 0.65
N LEU A 82 3.92 -21.17 1.11
CA LEU A 82 4.03 -19.76 0.73
C LEU A 82 5.36 -19.17 1.21
N SER A 83 5.79 -19.48 2.42
CA SER A 83 7.08 -19.04 2.97
C SER A 83 8.26 -19.55 2.13
N GLN A 84 8.23 -20.82 1.72
CA GLN A 84 9.27 -21.41 0.89
C GLN A 84 9.34 -20.74 -0.49
N VAL A 85 8.20 -20.63 -1.18
CA VAL A 85 8.15 -19.99 -2.51
C VAL A 85 8.48 -18.50 -2.42
N GLY A 86 8.06 -17.84 -1.34
CA GLY A 86 8.36 -16.43 -1.07
C GLY A 86 9.86 -16.19 -0.98
N LYS A 87 10.58 -17.00 -0.19
CA LYS A 87 12.05 -16.90 -0.05
C LYS A 87 12.75 -16.93 -1.40
N ASP A 88 12.38 -17.86 -2.29
CA ASP A 88 12.97 -17.97 -3.63
C ASP A 88 12.73 -16.71 -4.49
N MET A 89 11.63 -15.99 -4.21
CA MET A 89 11.23 -14.77 -4.90
C MET A 89 11.58 -13.49 -4.15
N GLY A 90 12.29 -13.57 -3.03
CA GLY A 90 12.65 -12.41 -2.20
C GLY A 90 11.46 -11.77 -1.48
N ILE A 91 10.41 -12.55 -1.19
CA ILE A 91 9.21 -12.13 -0.45
C ILE A 91 9.28 -12.71 0.96
N ASN A 92 9.19 -11.88 2.00
CA ASN A 92 9.14 -12.33 3.39
C ASN A 92 7.69 -12.40 3.90
N PHE A 93 6.97 -13.46 3.50
CA PHE A 93 5.57 -13.62 3.89
C PHE A 93 5.37 -13.66 5.41
N LYS A 94 4.48 -12.79 5.88
CA LYS A 94 3.88 -12.74 7.22
C LYS A 94 2.38 -13.00 7.12
N PHE A 95 1.88 -13.78 8.07
CA PHE A 95 0.52 -14.28 8.06
C PHE A 95 -0.41 -13.61 9.07
N GLY A 96 0.09 -12.69 9.90
CA GLY A 96 -0.72 -11.88 10.81
C GLY A 96 -1.34 -10.64 10.16
N GLY A 97 -1.88 -9.75 10.99
CA GLY A 97 -2.62 -8.57 10.55
C GLY A 97 -4.07 -8.87 10.14
N LYS A 98 -4.68 -7.96 9.37
CA LYS A 98 -6.09 -8.03 8.98
C LYS A 98 -6.27 -8.40 7.51
N THR A 99 -7.41 -9.02 7.20
CA THR A 99 -7.87 -9.29 5.83
C THR A 99 -9.33 -8.92 5.65
N GLY A 100 -9.73 -8.51 4.45
CA GLY A 100 -11.08 -8.03 4.20
C GLY A 100 -11.32 -7.68 2.74
N ASN A 101 -12.28 -6.77 2.52
CA ASN A 101 -12.63 -6.29 1.19
C ASN A 101 -11.46 -5.55 0.51
N THR A 102 -11.21 -5.83 -0.77
CA THR A 102 -10.08 -5.25 -1.51
C THR A 102 -10.45 -4.05 -2.39
N ARG A 103 -11.71 -3.60 -2.39
CA ARG A 103 -12.21 -2.51 -3.24
C ARG A 103 -11.39 -1.24 -3.13
N ASP A 104 -11.05 -0.80 -1.91
CA ASP A 104 -10.32 0.46 -1.74
C ASP A 104 -8.85 0.33 -2.16
N SER A 105 -8.23 -0.84 -1.97
CA SER A 105 -6.91 -1.13 -2.53
C SER A 105 -6.92 -1.08 -4.08
N HIS A 106 -7.98 -1.61 -4.71
CA HIS A 106 -8.17 -1.52 -6.16
C HIS A 106 -8.43 -0.09 -6.63
N ARG A 107 -9.15 0.73 -5.86
CA ARG A 107 -9.32 2.17 -6.17
C ARG A 107 -7.98 2.90 -6.13
N LEU A 108 -7.10 2.58 -5.17
CA LEU A 108 -5.76 3.14 -5.11
C LEU A 108 -4.91 2.73 -6.33
N ILE A 109 -5.01 1.46 -6.76
CA ILE A 109 -4.36 0.99 -7.99
C ILE A 109 -4.88 1.75 -9.22
N GLN A 110 -6.19 1.96 -9.35
CA GLN A 110 -6.76 2.75 -10.44
C GLN A 110 -6.33 4.23 -10.38
N LEU A 111 -6.16 4.80 -9.18
CA LEU A 111 -5.59 6.15 -9.04
C LEU A 111 -4.14 6.21 -9.57
N GLY A 112 -3.33 5.20 -9.26
CA GLY A 112 -1.97 5.09 -9.81
C GLY A 112 -1.95 4.99 -11.34
N LYS A 113 -2.91 4.27 -11.92
CA LYS A 113 -3.11 4.15 -13.38
C LYS A 113 -3.30 5.52 -14.07
N LEU A 114 -3.97 6.46 -13.42
CA LEU A 114 -4.18 7.82 -13.95
C LEU A 114 -2.87 8.63 -14.07
N LYS A 115 -1.79 8.19 -13.43
CA LYS A 115 -0.48 8.85 -13.48
C LYS A 115 0.44 8.21 -14.50
N SER A 116 0.66 6.89 -14.41
CA SER A 116 1.36 6.10 -15.42
C SER A 116 1.30 4.60 -15.08
N PRO A 117 1.60 3.69 -16.04
CA PRO A 117 1.74 2.26 -15.75
C PRO A 117 2.80 1.96 -14.68
N ALA A 118 3.87 2.76 -14.60
CA ALA A 118 4.91 2.63 -13.60
C ALA A 118 4.40 2.97 -12.19
N ILE A 119 3.64 4.07 -12.05
CA ILE A 119 3.02 4.43 -10.77
C ILE A 119 1.95 3.40 -10.38
N GLN A 120 1.16 2.90 -11.34
CA GLN A 120 0.21 1.81 -11.08
C GLN A 120 0.91 0.57 -10.50
N THR A 121 2.03 0.16 -11.12
CA THR A 121 2.83 -0.98 -10.66
C THR A 121 3.42 -0.72 -9.27
N ARG A 122 3.94 0.48 -9.02
CA ARG A 122 4.46 0.85 -7.69
C ARG A 122 3.38 0.75 -6.61
N VAL A 123 2.16 1.21 -6.89
CA VAL A 123 1.05 1.07 -5.94
C VAL A 123 0.73 -0.39 -5.65
N VAL A 124 0.73 -1.26 -6.66
CA VAL A 124 0.52 -2.71 -6.49
C VAL A 124 1.61 -3.33 -5.63
N GLU A 125 2.88 -2.96 -5.86
CA GLU A 125 4.02 -3.42 -5.05
C GLU A 125 3.87 -3.05 -3.58
N GLU A 126 3.58 -1.79 -3.29
CA GLU A 126 3.45 -1.30 -1.92
C GLU A 126 2.24 -1.94 -1.22
N LEU A 127 1.13 -2.17 -1.94
CA LEU A 127 -0.03 -2.87 -1.39
C LEU A 127 0.27 -4.35 -1.08
N PHE A 128 1.03 -5.03 -1.94
CA PHE A 128 1.47 -6.39 -1.67
C PHE A 128 2.42 -6.44 -0.47
N ALA A 129 3.44 -5.60 -0.41
CA ALA A 129 4.36 -5.54 0.72
C ALA A 129 3.62 -5.19 2.02
N ALA A 130 2.70 -4.22 1.98
CA ALA A 130 1.87 -3.87 3.12
C ALA A 130 1.08 -5.08 3.65
N TYR A 131 0.39 -5.82 2.77
CA TYR A 131 -0.46 -6.93 3.19
C TYR A 131 0.32 -8.20 3.58
N PHE A 132 1.38 -8.52 2.83
CA PHE A 132 2.11 -9.79 2.95
C PHE A 132 3.38 -9.71 3.78
N GLU A 133 3.98 -8.55 4.00
CA GLU A 133 5.28 -8.45 4.68
C GLU A 133 5.26 -7.52 5.89
N ASN A 134 4.35 -6.54 5.90
CA ASN A 134 4.34 -5.48 6.90
C ASN A 134 3.09 -5.46 7.79
N GLU A 135 2.14 -6.38 7.59
CA GLU A 135 0.89 -6.45 8.35
C GLU A 135 0.17 -5.09 8.42
N GLY A 136 0.15 -4.41 7.27
CA GLY A 136 -0.25 -3.01 7.12
C GLY A 136 -1.66 -2.72 7.65
N GLY A 137 -1.88 -1.45 8.01
CA GLY A 137 -3.07 -0.96 8.71
C GLY A 137 -2.72 -0.44 10.10
N LYS A 138 -1.85 -1.15 10.83
CA LYS A 138 -1.46 -0.76 12.20
C LYS A 138 -0.89 0.67 12.28
N ALA A 139 -0.02 1.06 11.36
CA ALA A 139 0.54 2.41 11.35
C ALA A 139 -0.53 3.50 11.14
N VAL A 140 -1.55 3.20 10.33
CA VAL A 140 -2.69 4.12 10.13
C VAL A 140 -3.52 4.22 11.41
N ASP A 141 -3.78 3.07 12.06
CA ASP A 141 -4.52 3.02 13.31
C ASP A 141 -3.76 3.80 14.42
N GLU A 142 -2.43 3.63 14.51
CA GLU A 142 -1.56 4.37 15.43
C GLU A 142 -1.58 5.88 15.15
N GLU A 143 -1.60 6.32 13.89
CA GLU A 143 -1.76 7.74 13.53
C GLU A 143 -3.13 8.30 13.94
N VAL A 144 -4.20 7.51 13.78
CA VAL A 144 -5.55 7.88 14.22
C VAL A 144 -5.62 7.99 15.76
N GLU A 145 -5.07 7.01 16.47
CA GLU A 145 -4.98 7.01 17.93
C GLU A 145 -4.15 8.19 18.44
N ALA A 146 -3.04 8.51 17.78
CA ALA A 146 -2.22 9.67 18.10
C ALA A 146 -3.01 10.97 17.97
N ALA A 147 -3.75 11.17 16.87
CA ALA A 147 -4.60 12.35 16.69
C ALA A 147 -5.68 12.44 17.79
N GLN A 148 -6.31 11.33 18.15
CA GLN A 148 -7.29 11.28 19.25
C GLN A 148 -6.67 11.60 20.61
N SER A 149 -5.46 11.12 20.88
CA SER A 149 -4.73 11.41 22.13
C SER A 149 -4.37 12.89 22.28
N GLN A 150 -4.21 13.58 21.15
CA GLN A 150 -4.02 15.04 21.08
C GLN A 150 -5.35 15.81 21.19
N GLN A 151 -6.46 15.13 21.54
CA GLN A 151 -7.80 15.70 21.68
C GLN A 151 -8.36 16.31 20.38
N ILE A 152 -7.82 15.93 19.22
CA ILE A 152 -8.37 16.31 17.93
C ILE A 152 -9.70 15.57 17.75
N SER A 153 -10.80 16.31 17.93
CA SER A 153 -12.17 15.80 17.89
C SER A 153 -12.95 16.26 16.64
N GLY A 154 -12.31 17.04 15.76
CA GLY A 154 -12.89 17.54 14.51
C GLY A 154 -11.83 17.80 13.45
N VAL A 155 -12.21 17.62 12.18
CA VAL A 155 -11.32 17.79 11.02
C VAL A 155 -11.88 18.83 10.03
N PRO A 156 -11.03 19.54 9.26
CA PRO A 156 -9.57 19.48 9.29
C PRO A 156 -8.99 20.08 10.57
N ASN A 157 -7.82 19.59 10.99
CA ASN A 157 -7.02 20.18 12.06
C ASN A 157 -5.61 20.41 11.51
N PHE A 158 -5.06 21.59 11.75
CA PHE A 158 -3.75 21.98 11.27
C PHE A 158 -2.84 22.25 12.45
N THR A 159 -1.77 21.46 12.57
CA THR A 159 -0.68 21.71 13.51
C THR A 159 0.53 22.24 12.75
N ILE A 160 0.97 23.45 13.08
CA ILE A 160 2.04 24.17 12.39
C ILE A 160 3.26 24.24 13.31
N GLN A 161 4.41 23.75 12.82
CA GLN A 161 5.65 23.57 13.59
C GLN A 161 5.49 22.76 14.89
N GLY A 162 4.50 21.86 14.96
CA GLY A 162 4.23 21.07 16.18
C GLY A 162 3.73 21.90 17.38
N LYS A 163 3.41 23.19 17.19
CA LYS A 163 3.13 24.13 18.28
C LYS A 163 1.83 24.91 18.12
N TYR A 164 1.51 25.33 16.90
CA TYR A 164 0.36 26.19 16.65
C TYR A 164 -0.76 25.40 16.02
N GLU A 165 -1.91 25.34 16.70
CA GLU A 165 -3.07 24.58 16.24
C GLU A 165 -4.14 25.51 15.65
N ILE A 166 -4.68 25.13 14.48
CA ILE A 166 -5.87 25.72 13.88
C ILE A 166 -6.87 24.59 13.64
N GLY A 167 -7.99 24.62 14.36
CA GLY A 167 -9.11 23.70 14.17
C GLY A 167 -10.12 24.21 13.15
N GLY A 168 -10.58 23.29 12.29
CA GLY A 168 -11.64 23.53 11.33
C GLY A 168 -11.19 24.22 10.04
N ALA A 169 -12.09 24.28 9.06
CA ALA A 169 -11.88 24.96 7.79
C ALA A 169 -11.99 26.49 7.95
N GLN A 170 -11.00 27.08 8.62
CA GLN A 170 -10.94 28.51 8.88
C GLN A 170 -10.71 29.34 7.60
N ASP A 171 -11.06 30.62 7.67
CA ASP A 171 -10.75 31.60 6.62
C ASP A 171 -9.23 31.69 6.39
N PRO A 172 -8.74 31.81 5.13
CA PRO A 172 -7.32 31.95 4.83
C PRO A 172 -6.59 33.04 5.63
N GLY A 173 -7.27 34.13 6.00
CA GLY A 173 -6.72 35.20 6.82
C GLY A 173 -6.27 34.76 8.22
N VAL A 174 -6.86 33.69 8.78
CA VAL A 174 -6.41 33.09 10.06
C VAL A 174 -5.01 32.49 9.90
N PHE A 175 -4.79 31.76 8.81
CA PHE A 175 -3.49 31.17 8.49
C PHE A 175 -2.45 32.25 8.21
N LEU A 176 -2.78 33.29 7.44
CA LEU A 176 -1.86 34.39 7.12
C LEU A 176 -1.35 35.09 8.39
N ARG A 177 -2.25 35.47 9.31
CA ARG A 177 -1.85 36.09 10.58
C ARG A 177 -0.98 35.17 11.43
N LEU A 178 -1.26 33.87 11.42
CA LEU A 178 -0.44 32.91 12.15
C LEU A 178 0.96 32.79 11.52
N PHE A 179 1.05 32.74 10.20
CA PHE A 179 2.34 32.68 9.50
C PHE A 179 3.20 33.92 9.76
N GLU A 180 2.61 35.13 9.74
CA GLU A 180 3.31 36.37 10.09
C GLU A 180 3.84 36.34 11.53
N LYS A 181 3.02 35.88 12.47
CA LYS A 181 3.41 35.71 13.88
C LYS A 181 4.57 34.72 14.04
N ILE A 182 4.50 33.57 13.37
CA ILE A 182 5.55 32.54 13.40
C ILE A 182 6.85 33.12 12.84
N LYS A 183 6.79 33.76 11.66
CA LYS A 183 7.96 34.36 11.00
C LYS A 183 8.66 35.38 11.90
N ALA A 184 7.91 36.30 12.51
CA ALA A 184 8.49 37.30 13.42
C ALA A 184 9.16 36.67 14.65
N THR A 185 8.60 35.58 15.17
CA THR A 185 9.17 34.86 16.33
C THR A 185 10.50 34.18 15.96
N GLU A 186 10.56 33.52 14.79
CA GLU A 186 11.75 32.85 14.28
C GLU A 186 12.88 33.82 13.92
N GLU A 187 12.55 34.99 13.37
CA GLU A 187 13.55 36.03 13.05
C GLU A 187 14.10 36.68 14.32
N GLY A 188 13.27 36.91 15.33
CA GLY A 188 13.69 37.44 16.63
C GLY A 188 14.53 36.46 17.46
N ALA A 189 14.30 35.15 17.33
CA ALA A 189 15.10 34.12 18.01
C ALA A 189 16.50 33.89 17.41
N LYS A 190 16.76 34.46 16.22
CA LYS A 190 18.04 34.37 15.50
C LYS A 190 18.94 35.61 15.68
N ALA A 191 18.44 36.64 16.35
CA ALA A 191 19.16 37.88 16.66
C ALA A 191 19.70 37.86 18.09
#